data_AF-A0A8J5JNW6-F1
#
_entry.id   AF-A0A8J5JNW6-F1
#
_cell.length_a   1.000
_cell.length_b   1.000
_cell.length_c   1.000
_cell.angle_alpha   90.00
_cell.angle_beta   90.00
_cell.angle_gamma   90.00
#
_symmetry.space_group_name_H-M   'P 1'
#
loop_
_entity.id
_entity.type
_entity.pdbx_description
1 polymer ?
#
loop_
_entity_poly.entity_id
_entity_poly.type
_entity_poly.pdbx_seq_one_letter_code
_entity_poly.pdbx_strand_id
1 'polypeptide(L)'
;MPKCTCTIPSSSEKKKRKTFNIGDKVKILNEFEQGASASVVARRYGVNESTIRGIRQKADKIHAAFAEPTVSKTTQHLRPPLYQEMEDTLKIWIENMQRRKVAISGPMIKNEAMEIQTRLLQRDGKPLAEMTKEHEEEEEAEDVPPHVKKEWKITQLKEYMTFIYAAIKCIRDNDPDLGRATENVDSLYRLSSTYSRLLDRKIANQKQRSTTSYFRCSS
;
A
#
# COMPACT_ATOMS: atom_id res chain seq x y z
N MET A 1 -48.52 -0.57 2.00
CA MET A 1 -47.37 0.35 1.83
C MET A 1 -46.15 -0.49 1.45
N PRO A 2 -45.61 -0.38 0.23
CA PRO A 2 -44.45 -1.19 -0.17
C PRO A 2 -43.20 -0.68 0.55
N LYS A 3 -42.53 -1.57 1.27
CA LYS A 3 -41.26 -1.30 1.95
C LYS A 3 -40.16 -1.33 0.89
N CYS A 4 -39.56 -0.18 0.57
CA CYS A 4 -38.43 -0.11 -0.34
C CYS A 4 -37.23 -0.87 0.24
N THR A 5 -36.95 -2.05 -0.31
CA THR A 5 -35.72 -2.81 -0.04
C THR A 5 -34.66 -2.41 -1.06
N CYS A 6 -33.88 -1.38 -0.75
CA CYS A 6 -32.67 -1.10 -1.53
C CYS A 6 -31.56 -2.04 -1.05
N THR A 7 -31.42 -3.19 -1.72
CA THR A 7 -30.30 -4.10 -1.53
C THR A 7 -29.04 -3.46 -2.10
N ILE A 8 -28.17 -2.98 -1.23
CA ILE A 8 -26.83 -2.52 -1.60
C ILE A 8 -26.00 -3.76 -1.98
N PRO A 9 -25.44 -3.86 -3.20
CA PRO A 9 -24.53 -4.94 -3.53
C PRO A 9 -23.21 -4.74 -2.77
N SER A 10 -23.15 -5.33 -1.58
CA SER A 10 -21.94 -5.48 -0.78
C SER A 10 -21.25 -6.78 -1.17
N SER A 11 -20.39 -6.74 -2.18
CA SER A 11 -19.40 -7.82 -2.35
C SER A 11 -18.08 -7.27 -2.89
N SER A 12 -17.32 -6.64 -2.02
CA SER A 12 -15.86 -6.64 -2.15
C SER A 12 -15.31 -7.35 -0.91
N GLU A 13 -15.49 -8.66 -0.86
CA GLU A 13 -14.67 -9.49 0.04
C GLU A 13 -13.21 -9.20 -0.32
N LYS A 14 -12.52 -8.50 0.58
CA LYS A 14 -11.11 -8.21 0.43
C LYS A 14 -10.39 -9.54 0.44
N LYS A 15 -9.90 -9.98 -0.72
CA LYS A 15 -9.06 -11.18 -0.82
C LYS A 15 -7.92 -11.02 0.19
N LYS A 16 -7.76 -12.03 1.06
CA LYS A 16 -6.68 -12.06 2.03
C LYS A 16 -5.35 -12.01 1.27
N ARG A 17 -4.46 -11.10 1.68
CA ARG A 17 -3.12 -10.98 1.08
C ARG A 17 -2.39 -12.31 1.21
N LYS A 18 -1.73 -12.71 0.13
CA LYS A 18 -0.94 -13.93 0.06
C LYS A 18 0.51 -13.54 -0.20
N THR A 19 1.39 -13.82 0.75
CA THR A 19 2.83 -13.65 0.60
C THR A 19 3.47 -14.93 0.08
N PHE A 20 4.50 -14.81 -0.76
CA PHE A 20 5.23 -15.94 -1.33
C PHE A 20 6.65 -15.96 -0.77
N ASN A 21 7.15 -17.15 -0.43
CA ASN A 21 8.57 -17.34 -0.16
C ASN A 21 9.38 -17.31 -1.47
N ILE A 22 10.70 -17.16 -1.37
CA ILE A 22 11.62 -17.16 -2.51
C ILE A 22 11.47 -18.45 -3.34
N GLY A 23 11.32 -19.61 -2.71
CA GLY A 23 11.13 -20.89 -3.41
C GLY A 23 9.85 -20.96 -4.25
N ASP A 24 8.74 -20.41 -3.77
CA ASP A 24 7.46 -20.36 -4.46
C ASP A 24 7.49 -19.32 -5.58
N LYS A 25 8.21 -18.20 -5.38
CA LYS A 25 8.51 -17.23 -6.44
C LYS A 25 9.29 -17.90 -7.59
N VAL A 26 10.27 -18.77 -7.30
CA VAL A 26 11.00 -19.54 -8.35
C VAL A 26 10.08 -20.51 -9.09
N LYS A 27 9.15 -21.19 -8.41
CA LYS A 27 8.17 -22.06 -9.08
C LYS A 27 7.28 -21.27 -10.05
N ILE A 28 6.85 -20.08 -9.64
CA ILE A 28 6.09 -19.15 -10.49
C ILE A 28 6.91 -18.75 -11.74
N LEU A 29 8.20 -18.48 -11.57
CA LEU A 29 9.09 -18.14 -12.70
C LEU A 29 9.30 -19.32 -13.66
N ASN A 30 9.45 -20.55 -13.14
CA ASN A 30 9.55 -21.75 -13.97
C ASN A 30 8.27 -21.98 -14.80
N GLU A 31 7.07 -21.70 -14.27
CA GLU A 31 5.84 -21.76 -15.07
C GLU A 31 5.85 -20.76 -16.25
N PHE A 32 6.51 -19.61 -16.11
CA PHE A 32 6.71 -18.67 -17.22
C PHE A 32 7.69 -19.18 -18.27
N GLU A 33 8.77 -19.84 -17.85
CA GLU A 33 9.74 -20.48 -18.77
C GLU A 33 9.07 -21.59 -19.59
N GLN A 34 8.09 -22.28 -19.01
CA GLN A 34 7.24 -23.27 -19.68
C GLN A 34 6.18 -22.66 -20.61
N GLY A 35 6.12 -21.33 -20.74
CA GLY A 35 5.21 -20.62 -21.65
C GLY A 35 3.83 -20.32 -21.08
N ALA A 36 3.62 -20.44 -19.76
CA ALA A 36 2.33 -20.10 -19.15
C ALA A 36 2.07 -18.57 -19.21
N SER A 37 0.81 -18.20 -19.45
CA SER A 37 0.40 -16.79 -19.40
C SER A 37 0.18 -16.32 -17.96
N ALA A 38 0.41 -15.02 -17.70
CA ALA A 38 0.26 -14.45 -16.37
C ALA A 38 -1.15 -14.64 -15.78
N SER A 39 -2.19 -14.71 -16.62
CA SER A 39 -3.57 -14.95 -16.22
C SER A 39 -3.79 -16.37 -15.69
N VAL A 40 -3.21 -17.36 -16.36
CA VAL A 40 -3.30 -18.78 -15.96
C VAL A 40 -2.60 -18.99 -14.62
N VAL A 41 -1.39 -18.44 -14.48
CA VAL A 41 -0.60 -18.52 -13.25
C VAL A 41 -1.33 -17.81 -12.11
N ALA A 42 -1.82 -16.59 -12.32
CA ALA A 42 -2.58 -15.83 -11.32
C ALA A 42 -3.79 -16.61 -10.78
N ARG A 43 -4.55 -17.26 -11.68
CA ARG A 43 -5.69 -18.09 -11.32
C ARG A 43 -5.28 -19.33 -10.51
N ARG A 44 -4.19 -19.99 -10.88
CA ARG A 44 -3.66 -21.18 -10.17
C ARG A 44 -3.23 -20.84 -8.75
N TYR A 45 -2.52 -19.72 -8.56
CA TYR A 45 -2.03 -19.31 -7.25
C TYR A 45 -3.04 -18.49 -6.44
N GLY A 46 -4.18 -18.10 -7.04
CA GLY A 46 -5.26 -17.36 -6.39
C GLY A 46 -4.94 -15.88 -6.14
N VAL A 47 -4.06 -15.29 -6.95
CA VAL A 47 -3.55 -13.91 -6.79
C VAL A 47 -3.90 -13.04 -8.00
N ASN A 48 -3.63 -11.74 -7.91
CA ASN A 48 -3.86 -10.82 -9.02
C ASN A 48 -2.76 -10.96 -10.09
N GLU A 49 -3.11 -10.70 -11.35
CA GLU A 49 -2.12 -10.73 -12.45
C GLU A 49 -0.99 -9.72 -12.25
N SER A 50 -1.27 -8.57 -11.61
CA SER A 50 -0.27 -7.56 -11.28
C SER A 50 0.85 -8.13 -10.39
N THR A 51 0.49 -8.92 -9.38
CA THR A 51 1.44 -9.57 -8.47
C THR A 51 2.35 -10.52 -9.23
N ILE A 52 1.78 -11.34 -10.11
CA ILE A 52 2.53 -12.28 -10.93
C ILE A 52 3.49 -11.55 -11.89
N ARG A 53 3.04 -10.45 -12.52
CA ARG A 53 3.89 -9.62 -13.39
C ARG A 53 5.03 -8.97 -12.59
N GLY A 54 4.78 -8.51 -11.37
CA GLY A 54 5.80 -7.97 -10.46
C GLY A 54 6.84 -9.02 -10.07
N ILE A 55 6.43 -10.25 -9.77
CA ILE A 55 7.36 -11.37 -9.53
C ILE A 55 8.24 -11.61 -10.75
N ARG A 56 7.66 -11.62 -11.96
CA ARG A 56 8.40 -11.79 -13.21
C ARG A 56 9.43 -10.68 -13.46
N GLN A 57 9.11 -9.43 -13.14
CA GLN A 57 10.06 -8.32 -13.28
C GLN A 57 11.28 -8.46 -12.37
N LYS A 58 11.11 -9.08 -11.19
CA LYS A 58 12.19 -9.31 -10.23
C LYS A 58 12.90 -10.65 -10.42
N ALA A 59 12.73 -11.31 -11.58
CA ALA A 59 13.22 -12.67 -11.83
C ALA A 59 14.72 -12.83 -11.53
N ASP A 60 15.57 -11.97 -12.09
CA ASP A 60 17.02 -12.06 -11.92
C ASP A 60 17.44 -12.02 -10.46
N LYS A 61 16.87 -11.08 -9.69
CA LYS A 61 17.13 -10.94 -8.25
C LYS A 61 16.66 -12.18 -7.47
N ILE A 62 15.51 -12.75 -7.83
CA ILE A 62 14.94 -13.94 -7.18
C ILE A 62 15.80 -15.17 -7.47
N HIS A 63 16.28 -15.34 -8.70
CA HIS A 63 17.19 -16.45 -9.06
C HIS A 63 18.54 -16.32 -8.36
N ALA A 64 19.11 -15.11 -8.30
CA ALA A 64 20.34 -14.85 -7.55
C ALA A 64 20.18 -15.20 -6.06
N ALA A 65 19.11 -14.71 -5.42
CA ALA A 65 18.83 -14.99 -4.02
C ALA A 65 18.53 -16.48 -3.73
N PHE A 66 17.99 -17.22 -4.71
CA PHE A 66 17.76 -18.66 -4.56
C PHE A 66 19.04 -19.51 -4.71
N ALA A 67 20.01 -19.00 -5.47
CA ALA A 67 21.30 -19.66 -5.66
C ALA A 67 22.25 -19.46 -4.45
N GLU A 68 22.05 -18.40 -3.66
CA GLU A 68 22.86 -18.13 -2.47
C GLU A 68 22.60 -19.18 -1.37
N PRO A 69 23.64 -19.90 -0.89
CA PRO A 69 23.48 -20.98 0.09
C PRO A 69 23.13 -20.47 1.50
N THR A 70 23.40 -19.19 1.78
CA THR A 70 23.13 -18.51 3.05
C THR A 70 21.68 -18.06 3.19
N VAL A 71 20.94 -17.92 2.08
CA VAL A 71 19.56 -17.46 2.09
C VAL A 71 18.62 -18.64 2.30
N SER A 72 17.82 -18.59 3.38
CA SER A 72 16.77 -19.59 3.59
C SER A 72 15.72 -19.48 2.49
N LYS A 73 15.45 -20.59 1.80
CA LYS A 73 14.40 -20.71 0.75
C LYS A 73 12.99 -20.37 1.27
N THR A 74 12.83 -20.34 2.59
CA THR A 74 11.60 -20.01 3.32
C THR A 74 11.42 -18.50 3.50
N THR A 75 12.45 -17.70 3.24
CA THR A 75 12.41 -16.24 3.39
C THR A 75 11.44 -15.65 2.36
N GLN A 76 10.65 -14.66 2.78
CA GLN A 76 9.65 -13.99 1.92
C GLN A 76 10.28 -12.82 1.15
N HIS A 77 11.22 -12.12 1.77
CA HIS A 77 11.86 -10.91 1.24
C HIS A 77 13.28 -11.18 0.73
N LEU A 78 13.69 -10.43 -0.29
CA LEU A 78 15.09 -10.39 -0.69
C LEU A 78 15.84 -9.50 0.28
N ARG A 79 17.00 -9.96 0.76
CA ARG A 79 17.85 -9.16 1.64
C ARG A 79 18.68 -8.18 0.80
N PRO A 80 18.66 -6.87 1.13
CA PRO A 80 19.57 -5.93 0.50
C PRO A 80 21.05 -6.28 0.79
N PRO A 81 21.96 -6.07 -0.18
CA PRO A 81 23.36 -6.46 -0.05
C PRO A 81 24.08 -5.78 1.13
N LEU A 82 23.69 -4.55 1.46
CA LEU A 82 24.27 -3.83 2.61
C LEU A 82 23.95 -4.50 3.95
N TYR A 83 22.74 -5.03 4.12
CA TYR A 83 22.39 -5.75 5.35
C TYR A 83 23.12 -7.07 5.44
N GLN A 84 23.37 -7.73 4.29
CA GLN A 84 24.19 -8.94 4.26
C GLN A 84 25.63 -8.66 4.69
N GLU A 85 26.27 -7.62 4.13
CA GLU A 85 27.64 -7.22 4.52
C GLU A 85 27.71 -6.76 5.99
N MET A 86 26.68 -6.07 6.47
CA MET A 86 26.55 -5.69 7.89
C MET A 86 26.44 -6.92 8.81
N GLU A 87 25.59 -7.89 8.47
CA GLU A 87 25.42 -9.14 9.23
C GLU A 87 26.71 -9.95 9.27
N ASP A 88 27.41 -10.07 8.14
CA ASP A 88 28.68 -10.80 8.04
C ASP A 88 29.77 -10.15 8.90
N THR A 89 29.88 -8.82 8.86
CA THR A 89 30.82 -8.06 9.71
C THR A 89 30.47 -8.20 11.20
N LEU A 90 29.18 -8.11 11.53
CA LEU A 90 28.69 -8.25 12.90
C LEU A 90 28.96 -9.66 13.44
N LYS A 91 28.81 -10.69 12.61
CA LYS A 91 29.12 -12.08 12.97
C LYS A 91 30.59 -12.25 13.35
N ILE A 92 31.51 -11.69 12.56
CA ILE A 92 32.95 -11.71 12.86
C ILE A 92 33.23 -11.01 14.19
N TRP A 93 32.57 -9.88 14.46
CA TRP A 93 32.70 -9.17 15.72
C TRP A 93 32.20 -9.99 16.92
N ILE A 94 31.04 -10.64 16.80
CA ILE A 94 30.49 -11.52 17.83
C ILE A 94 31.46 -12.67 18.11
N GLU A 95 31.97 -13.32 17.07
CA GLU A 95 32.96 -14.41 17.20
C GLU A 95 34.26 -13.94 17.88
N ASN A 96 34.69 -12.71 17.62
CA ASN A 96 35.84 -12.11 18.30
C ASN A 96 35.56 -11.83 19.78
N MET A 97 34.39 -11.28 20.11
CA MET A 97 33.98 -11.04 21.50
C MET A 97 33.82 -12.35 22.30
N GLN A 98 33.27 -13.39 21.68
CA GLN A 98 33.17 -14.73 22.26
C GLN A 98 34.55 -15.35 22.53
N ARG A 99 35.49 -15.25 21.57
CA ARG A 99 36.89 -15.71 21.77
C ARG A 99 37.58 -14.99 22.93
N ARG A 100 37.27 -13.71 23.13
CA ARG A 100 37.77 -12.90 24.26
C ARG A 100 37.02 -13.14 25.57
N LYS A 101 36.04 -14.06 25.59
CA LYS A 101 35.19 -14.38 26.74
C LYS A 101 34.47 -13.16 27.32
N VAL A 102 34.14 -12.19 26.48
CA VAL A 102 33.35 -11.01 26.86
C VAL A 102 31.87 -11.39 26.80
N ALA A 103 31.12 -11.10 27.87
CA ALA A 103 29.67 -11.29 27.87
C ALA A 103 29.03 -10.26 26.94
N ILE A 104 28.34 -10.74 25.91
CA ILE A 104 27.69 -9.89 24.91
C ILE A 104 26.22 -9.73 25.28
N SER A 105 25.76 -8.49 25.41
CA SER A 105 24.35 -8.18 25.62
C SER A 105 23.66 -7.76 24.31
N GLY A 106 22.35 -7.95 24.21
CA GLY A 106 21.56 -7.53 23.05
C GLY A 106 21.72 -6.04 22.67
N PRO A 107 21.73 -5.09 23.64
CA PRO A 107 22.01 -3.68 23.36
C PRO A 107 23.41 -3.43 22.77
N MET A 108 24.43 -4.17 23.22
CA MET A 108 25.78 -4.08 22.64
C MET A 108 25.79 -4.49 21.17
N ILE A 109 25.13 -5.60 20.83
CA ILE A 109 25.02 -6.07 19.44
C ILE A 109 24.32 -5.03 18.58
N LYS A 110 23.23 -4.44 19.09
CA LYS A 110 22.50 -3.38 18.38
C LYS A 110 23.39 -2.16 18.11
N ASN A 111 24.12 -1.70 19.12
CA ASN A 111 25.01 -0.53 18.96
C ASN A 111 26.11 -0.80 17.94
N GLU A 112 26.75 -1.97 18.00
CA GLU A 112 27.77 -2.34 17.02
C GLU A 112 27.19 -2.46 15.61
N ALA A 113 25.99 -3.05 15.45
CA ALA A 113 25.32 -3.12 14.16
C ALA A 113 25.05 -1.73 13.57
N MET A 114 24.62 -0.76 14.40
CA MET A 114 24.42 0.63 13.98
C MET A 114 25.74 1.30 13.57
N GLU A 115 26.83 1.05 14.29
CA GLU A 115 28.15 1.55 13.93
C GLU A 115 28.64 0.97 12.60
N ILE A 116 28.54 -0.35 12.41
CA ILE A 116 28.90 -1.03 11.16
C ILE A 116 28.09 -0.47 10.00
N GLN A 117 26.77 -0.35 10.18
CA GLN A 117 25.88 0.21 9.16
C GLN A 117 26.30 1.63 8.78
N THR A 118 26.59 2.48 9.76
CA THR A 118 27.04 3.86 9.52
C THR A 118 28.35 3.89 8.72
N ARG A 119 29.31 3.01 9.04
CA ARG A 119 30.59 2.90 8.32
C ARG A 119 30.39 2.41 6.87
N LEU A 120 29.53 1.42 6.65
CA LEU A 120 29.22 0.91 5.30
C LEU A 120 28.55 1.98 4.43
N LEU A 121 27.59 2.72 4.99
CA LEU A 121 26.92 3.82 4.30
C LEU A 121 27.86 4.95 3.89
N GLN A 122 28.84 5.28 4.75
CA GLN A 122 29.87 6.28 4.43
C GLN A 122 30.80 5.82 3.30
N ARG A 123 31.09 4.51 3.22
CA ARG A 123 31.92 3.93 2.14
C ARG A 123 31.21 3.99 0.79
N ASP A 124 29.92 3.68 0.77
CA ASP A 124 29.15 3.56 -0.47
C ASP A 124 28.54 4.90 -0.93
N GLY A 125 28.72 5.98 -0.15
CA GLY A 125 28.29 7.34 -0.50
C GLY A 125 26.77 7.55 -0.53
N LYS A 126 25.98 6.58 -0.05
CA LYS A 126 24.51 6.65 -0.04
C LYS A 126 23.98 7.10 1.32
N PRO A 127 23.13 8.16 1.39
CA PRO A 127 22.56 8.61 2.65
C PRO A 127 21.47 7.66 3.17
N LEU A 128 21.40 7.49 4.50
CA LEU A 128 20.47 6.59 5.22
C LEU A 128 18.99 6.75 4.80
N ALA A 129 18.56 7.96 4.43
CA ALA A 129 17.19 8.28 4.05
C ALA A 129 16.78 7.77 2.64
N GLU A 130 17.74 7.38 1.80
CA GLU A 130 17.48 6.87 0.46
C GLU A 130 17.27 5.35 0.46
N MET A 131 17.91 4.64 1.40
CA MET A 131 17.76 3.20 1.56
C MET A 131 16.46 2.79 2.27
N THR A 132 15.97 3.59 3.22
CA THR A 132 14.65 3.36 3.81
C THR A 132 13.56 3.51 2.76
N LYS A 133 13.72 4.44 1.82
CA LYS A 133 12.80 4.58 0.68
C LYS A 133 12.84 3.38 -0.26
N GLU A 134 14.02 2.87 -0.65
CA GLU A 134 14.11 1.67 -1.50
C GLU A 134 13.49 0.43 -0.84
N HIS A 135 13.68 0.28 0.48
CA HIS A 135 13.10 -0.85 1.24
C HIS A 135 11.59 -0.69 1.46
N GLU A 136 11.13 0.52 1.79
CA GLU A 136 9.70 0.86 1.91
C GLU A 136 8.99 0.73 0.56
N GLU A 137 9.61 1.16 -0.55
CA GLU A 137 9.09 0.99 -1.91
C GLU A 137 9.09 -0.49 -2.35
N GLU A 138 10.09 -1.30 -1.94
CA GLU A 138 10.10 -2.74 -2.19
C GLU A 138 9.08 -3.52 -1.33
N GLU A 139 8.81 -3.09 -0.09
CA GLU A 139 7.72 -3.60 0.77
C GLU A 139 6.33 -3.18 0.27
N GLU A 140 6.18 -1.94 -0.19
CA GLU A 140 4.92 -1.40 -0.72
C GLU A 140 4.55 -2.07 -2.06
N ALA A 141 5.54 -2.55 -2.81
CA ALA A 141 5.33 -3.34 -4.03
C ALA A 141 4.75 -4.75 -3.78
N GLU A 142 4.77 -5.27 -2.54
CA GLU A 142 4.05 -6.51 -2.19
C GLU A 142 2.58 -6.22 -1.82
N ASP A 143 1.74 -6.17 -2.86
CA ASP A 143 0.27 -6.25 -2.78
C ASP A 143 -0.41 -5.22 -1.85
N VAL A 144 0.20 -4.04 -1.67
CA VAL A 144 -0.57 -2.83 -1.40
C VAL A 144 -1.11 -2.39 -2.76
N PRO A 145 -2.42 -2.55 -3.05
CA PRO A 145 -2.99 -1.92 -4.23
C PRO A 145 -2.59 -0.45 -4.13
N PRO A 146 -2.08 0.17 -5.21
CA PRO A 146 -1.72 1.59 -5.15
C PRO A 146 -2.85 2.30 -4.44
N HIS A 147 -2.57 3.07 -3.39
CA HIS A 147 -3.61 3.90 -2.80
C HIS A 147 -3.90 4.99 -3.83
N VAL A 148 -4.59 4.60 -4.90
CA VAL A 148 -5.25 5.47 -5.83
C VAL A 148 -6.21 6.19 -4.92
N LYS A 149 -5.86 7.42 -4.55
CA LYS A 149 -6.82 8.37 -3.99
C LYS A 149 -7.98 8.29 -4.97
N LYS A 150 -9.07 7.65 -4.56
CA LYS A 150 -10.20 7.39 -5.46
C LYS A 150 -10.64 8.75 -5.95
N GLU A 151 -10.31 9.08 -7.19
CA GLU A 151 -10.66 10.36 -7.76
C GLU A 151 -12.15 10.33 -8.02
N TRP A 152 -12.90 10.87 -7.06
CA TRP A 152 -14.34 10.95 -7.20
C TRP A 152 -14.67 11.96 -8.28
N LYS A 153 -15.28 11.47 -9.36
CA LYS A 153 -15.87 12.33 -10.38
C LYS A 153 -16.91 13.21 -9.70
N ILE A 154 -16.99 14.48 -10.12
CA ILE A 154 -17.92 15.46 -9.54
C ILE A 154 -19.38 15.00 -9.66
N THR A 155 -19.73 14.23 -10.70
CA THR A 155 -21.05 13.62 -10.87
C THR A 155 -21.37 12.63 -9.75
N GLN A 156 -20.44 11.73 -9.44
CA GLN A 156 -20.58 10.76 -8.35
C GLN A 156 -20.73 11.49 -7.01
N LEU A 157 -19.89 12.50 -6.73
CA LEU A 157 -20.01 13.28 -5.49
C LEU A 157 -21.39 13.93 -5.33
N LYS A 158 -22.00 14.41 -6.42
CA LYS A 158 -23.38 14.96 -6.39
C LYS A 158 -24.42 13.90 -6.03
N GLU A 159 -24.33 12.72 -6.65
CA GLU A 159 -25.23 11.60 -6.39
C GLU A 159 -25.12 11.09 -4.94
N TYR A 160 -23.91 11.06 -4.37
CA TYR A 160 -23.74 10.71 -2.96
C TYR A 160 -24.34 11.76 -2.02
N MET A 161 -24.17 13.05 -2.32
CA MET A 161 -24.77 14.11 -1.51
C MET A 161 -26.30 14.07 -1.57
N THR A 162 -26.90 13.80 -2.73
CA THR A 162 -28.36 13.67 -2.84
C THR A 162 -28.88 12.48 -2.03
N PHE A 163 -28.15 11.36 -2.02
CA PHE A 163 -28.47 10.20 -1.20
C PHE A 163 -28.41 10.53 0.31
N ILE A 164 -27.36 11.23 0.76
CA ILE A 164 -27.21 11.65 2.17
C ILE A 164 -28.39 12.53 2.59
N TYR A 165 -28.76 13.53 1.78
CA TYR A 165 -29.90 14.40 2.11
C TYR A 165 -31.24 13.67 2.11
N ALA A 166 -31.43 12.71 1.20
CA ALA A 166 -32.63 11.87 1.18
C ALA A 166 -32.70 10.97 2.43
N ALA A 167 -31.57 10.44 2.89
CA ALA A 167 -31.49 9.63 4.10
C ALA A 167 -31.76 10.47 5.36
N ILE A 168 -31.16 11.66 5.47
CA ILE A 168 -31.41 12.58 6.60
C ILE A 168 -32.89 12.99 6.64
N LYS A 169 -33.49 13.27 5.48
CA LYS A 169 -34.93 13.57 5.36
C LYS A 169 -35.78 12.38 5.81
N CYS A 170 -35.45 11.17 5.37
CA CYS A 170 -36.15 9.96 5.77
C CYS A 170 -36.09 9.71 7.29
N ILE A 171 -34.95 9.99 7.93
CA ILE A 171 -34.80 9.92 9.38
C ILE A 171 -35.73 10.91 10.06
N ARG A 172 -35.75 12.18 9.60
CA ARG A 172 -36.65 13.21 10.14
C ARG A 172 -38.14 12.84 10.00
N ASP A 173 -38.52 12.30 8.85
CA ASP A 173 -39.93 12.00 8.54
C ASP A 173 -40.45 10.75 9.28
N ASN A 174 -39.57 9.89 9.81
CA ASN A 174 -39.93 8.63 10.50
C ASN A 174 -39.59 8.60 12.01
N ASP A 175 -39.05 9.68 12.59
CA ASP A 175 -38.70 9.71 14.01
C ASP A 175 -39.92 10.11 14.89
N PRO A 176 -40.34 9.25 15.83
CA PRO A 176 -41.48 9.54 16.72
C PRO A 176 -41.18 10.58 17.81
N ASP A 177 -39.91 10.88 18.10
CA ASP A 177 -39.48 11.87 19.09
C ASP A 177 -38.83 13.07 18.39
N LEU A 178 -39.67 14.06 18.06
CA LEU A 178 -39.27 15.31 17.39
C LEU A 178 -38.12 16.03 18.12
N GLY A 179 -38.02 15.93 19.46
CA GLY A 179 -37.01 16.62 20.25
C GLY A 179 -35.59 16.06 20.05
N ARG A 180 -35.46 14.73 20.07
CA ARG A 180 -34.17 14.06 19.83
C ARG A 180 -33.79 13.99 18.36
N ALA A 181 -34.78 13.84 17.49
CA ALA A 181 -34.61 13.81 16.05
C ALA A 181 -34.01 15.13 15.54
N THR A 182 -34.52 16.26 16.02
CA THR A 182 -34.14 17.60 15.53
C THR A 182 -32.68 17.93 15.80
N GLU A 183 -32.12 17.66 16.99
CA GLU A 183 -30.71 17.98 17.29
C GLU A 183 -29.72 17.13 16.46
N ASN A 184 -29.97 15.83 16.34
CA ASN A 184 -29.13 14.93 15.55
C ASN A 184 -29.25 15.20 14.05
N VAL A 185 -30.48 15.39 13.55
CA VAL A 185 -30.75 15.72 12.14
C VAL A 185 -30.16 17.07 11.77
N ASP A 186 -30.28 18.08 12.63
CA ASP A 186 -29.73 19.41 12.38
C ASP A 186 -28.20 19.40 12.40
N SER A 187 -27.60 18.61 13.29
CA SER A 187 -26.15 18.38 13.30
C SER A 187 -25.67 17.69 12.02
N LEU A 188 -26.40 16.68 11.53
CA LEU A 188 -26.12 16.00 10.26
C LEU A 188 -26.27 16.94 9.05
N TYR A 189 -27.33 17.76 9.02
CA TYR A 189 -27.52 18.76 7.97
C TYR A 189 -26.43 19.84 7.97
N ARG A 190 -25.98 20.30 9.14
CA ARG A 190 -24.87 21.26 9.26
C ARG A 190 -23.59 20.67 8.70
N LEU A 191 -23.26 19.45 9.09
CA LEU A 191 -22.07 18.75 8.61
C LEU A 191 -22.14 18.53 7.09
N SER A 192 -23.24 18.02 6.55
CA SER A 192 -23.40 17.77 5.12
C SER A 192 -23.39 19.06 4.28
N SER A 193 -23.95 20.16 4.80
CA SER A 193 -23.98 21.47 4.13
C SER A 193 -22.59 22.04 3.87
N THR A 194 -21.64 21.83 4.79
CA THR A 194 -20.25 22.25 4.57
C THR A 194 -19.60 21.54 3.37
N TYR A 195 -19.86 20.24 3.22
CA TYR A 195 -19.34 19.44 2.10
C TYR A 195 -20.04 19.80 0.78
N SER A 196 -21.34 20.14 0.79
CA SER A 196 -22.03 20.68 -0.39
C SER A 196 -21.37 21.97 -0.90
N ARG A 197 -21.07 22.92 0.01
CA ARG A 197 -20.38 24.17 -0.37
C ARG A 197 -19.01 23.93 -0.98
N LEU A 198 -18.26 22.96 -0.47
CA LEU A 198 -16.96 22.57 -1.05
C LEU A 198 -17.12 21.94 -2.44
N LEU A 199 -18.15 21.11 -2.64
CA LEU A 199 -18.47 20.53 -3.94
C LEU A 199 -18.87 21.62 -4.96
N ASP A 200 -19.70 22.59 -4.56
CA ASP A 200 -20.11 23.72 -5.39
C ASP A 200 -18.92 24.58 -5.81
N ARG A 201 -18.01 24.87 -4.89
CA ARG A 201 -16.74 25.55 -5.20
C ARG A 201 -15.89 24.75 -6.20
N LYS A 202 -15.81 23.42 -6.04
CA LYS A 202 -15.06 22.55 -6.96
C LYS A 202 -15.68 22.54 -8.37
N ILE A 203 -17.01 22.55 -8.47
CA ILE A 203 -17.76 22.67 -9.74
C ILE A 203 -17.48 24.04 -10.40
N ALA A 204 -17.56 25.12 -9.63
CA ALA A 204 -17.32 26.48 -10.13
C ALA A 204 -15.88 26.65 -10.65
N ASN A 205 -14.89 26.17 -9.91
CA ASN A 205 -13.48 26.24 -10.28
C ASN A 205 -13.16 25.39 -11.53
N GLN A 206 -13.84 24.25 -11.72
CA GLN A 206 -13.69 23.45 -12.94
C GLN A 206 -14.20 24.21 -14.17
N LYS A 207 -15.36 24.88 -14.05
CA LYS A 207 -15.92 25.72 -15.13
C LYS A 207 -14.98 26.88 -15.48
N GLN A 208 -14.40 27.53 -14.46
CA GLN A 208 -13.44 28.63 -14.67
C GLN A 208 -12.14 28.18 -15.35
N ARG A 209 -11.62 26.98 -15.04
CA ARG A 209 -10.45 26.42 -15.73
C ARG A 209 -10.73 26.09 -17.21
N SER A 210 -11.94 25.61 -17.50
CA SER A 210 -12.39 25.36 -18.87
C SER A 210 -12.51 26.65 -19.68
N THR A 211 -12.91 27.77 -19.08
CA THR A 211 -13.02 29.06 -19.78
C THR A 211 -11.68 29.78 -19.88
N THR A 212 -10.80 29.70 -18.87
CA THR A 212 -9.46 30.31 -18.93
C THR A 212 -8.52 29.64 -19.94
N SER A 213 -8.74 28.37 -20.30
CA SER A 213 -7.99 27.75 -21.41
C SER A 213 -8.31 28.40 -22.76
N TYR A 214 -9.51 28.95 -22.96
CA TYR A 214 -9.88 29.67 -24.18
C TYR A 214 -9.19 31.04 -24.31
N PHE A 215 -8.78 31.65 -23.20
CA PHE A 215 -8.09 32.95 -23.18
C PHE A 215 -6.55 32.84 -23.15
N ARG A 216 -5.97 31.63 -23.19
CA ARG A 216 -4.52 31.41 -23.37
C ARG A 216 -4.20 31.08 -24.83
N CYS A 217 -4.30 32.07 -25.72
CA CYS A 217 -3.64 32.00 -27.02
C CYS A 217 -2.89 33.31 -27.30
N SER A 218 -1.58 33.13 -27.51
CA SER A 218 -0.65 33.91 -28.33
C SER A 218 -0.29 35.34 -27.89
N SER A 219 0.86 35.44 -27.22
CA SER A 219 1.83 36.53 -27.45
C SER A 219 3.15 35.88 -27.87
#